data_AF-A0A1C5AAJ8-F1
#
_entry.id   AF-A0A1C5AAJ8-F1
#
_cell.length_a   1.000
_cell.length_b   1.000
_cell.length_c   1.000
_cell.angle_alpha   90.00
_cell.angle_beta   90.00
_cell.angle_gamma   90.00
#
_symmetry.space_group_name_H-M   'P 1'
#
loop_
_entity.id
_entity.type
_entity.pdbx_description
1 polymer ?
#
loop_
_entity_poly.entity_id
_entity_poly.type
_entity_poly.pdbx_seq_one_letter_code
_entity_poly.pdbx_strand_id
1 'polypeptide(L)' 'MAENEFRTGDHVSWASHSGRAYGVVREKITERTHVRGHAVDASPAEPQYRIRNDDSGRDVAHRPEVLRHERP' A
#
# COMPACT_ATOMS: atom_id res chain seq x y z
N MET A 1 2.84 18.31 8.91
CA MET A 1 3.71 17.33 8.20
C MET A 1 2.80 16.21 7.64
N ALA A 2 1.93 16.51 6.69
CA ALA A 2 0.99 15.51 6.15
C ALA A 2 0.76 15.81 4.67
N GLU A 3 1.76 15.53 3.86
CA GLU A 3 1.71 15.77 2.41
C GLU A 3 2.09 14.46 1.70
N ASN A 4 1.18 13.49 1.81
CA ASN A 4 0.97 12.31 0.94
C ASN A 4 0.48 11.10 1.77
N GLU A 5 -0.67 11.25 2.44
CA GLU A 5 -1.39 10.10 2.97
C GLU A 5 -2.33 9.58 1.90
N PHE A 6 -2.26 8.28 1.64
CA PHE A 6 -3.19 7.61 0.73
C PHE A 6 -4.50 7.32 1.45
N ARG A 7 -5.61 7.45 0.75
CA ARG A 7 -6.95 7.15 1.26
C ARG A 7 -7.43 5.83 0.69
N THR A 8 -8.32 5.17 1.43
CA THR A 8 -9.03 4.00 0.89
C THR A 8 -9.75 4.38 -0.40
N GLY A 9 -9.53 3.60 -1.45
CA GLY A 9 -10.04 3.85 -2.80
C GLY A 9 -9.04 4.55 -3.74
N ASP A 10 -7.94 5.09 -3.23
CA ASP A 10 -6.92 5.69 -4.10
C ASP A 10 -6.22 4.63 -4.96
N HIS A 11 -6.09 4.94 -6.25
CA HIS A 11 -5.23 4.19 -7.15
C HIS A 11 -3.78 4.59 -6.91
N VAL A 12 -2.95 3.56 -6.71
CA VAL A 12 -1.54 3.71 -6.47
C VAL A 12 -0.73 2.77 -7.34
N SER A 13 0.50 3.17 -7.61
CA SER A 13 1.49 2.31 -8.23
C SER A 13 2.75 2.23 -7.39
N TRP A 14 3.50 1.15 -7.62
CA TRP A 14 4.80 0.93 -6.99
C TRP A 14 5.74 0.20 -7.94
N ALA A 15 7.04 0.33 -7.68
CA ALA A 15 8.05 -0.43 -8.41
C ALA A 15 7.97 -1.90 -8.02
N SER A 16 7.88 -2.77 -9.03
CA SER A 16 7.89 -4.22 -8.88
C SER A 16 9.02 -4.80 -9.74
N HIS A 17 9.37 -6.06 -9.53
CA HIS A 17 10.46 -6.71 -10.29
C HIS A 17 10.22 -6.71 -11.80
N SER A 18 8.95 -6.75 -12.22
CA SER A 18 8.52 -6.74 -13.62
C SER A 18 8.29 -5.33 -14.19
N GLY A 19 8.61 -4.27 -13.43
CA GLY A 19 8.39 -2.88 -13.83
C GLY A 19 7.53 -2.13 -12.81
N ARG A 20 6.29 -1.81 -13.17
CA ARG A 20 5.36 -1.07 -12.31
C ARG A 20 4.11 -1.91 -12.05
N ALA A 21 3.78 -2.07 -10.79
CA ALA A 21 2.54 -2.69 -10.36
C ALA A 21 1.53 -1.61 -9.96
N TYR A 22 0.25 -1.93 -10.14
CA TYR A 22 -0.86 -1.04 -9.86
C TYR A 22 -1.82 -1.70 -8.89
N GLY A 23 -2.54 -0.89 -8.12
CA GLY A 23 -3.55 -1.38 -7.20
C GLY A 23 -4.30 -0.27 -6.49
N VAL A 24 -5.23 -0.70 -5.65
CA VAL A 24 -6.14 0.18 -4.91
C VAL A 24 -5.89 0.07 -3.43
N VAL A 25 -5.74 1.21 -2.76
CA VAL A 25 -5.58 1.26 -1.30
C VAL A 25 -6.88 0.81 -0.64
N ARG A 26 -6.79 -0.15 0.26
CA ARG A 26 -7.93 -0.72 1.01
C ARG A 26 -8.00 -0.15 2.41
N GLU A 27 -6.87 -0.05 3.09
CA GLU A 27 -6.79 0.43 4.48
C GLU A 27 -5.37 0.93 4.79
N LYS A 28 -5.29 1.85 5.75
CA LYS A 28 -4.05 2.27 6.40
C LYS A 28 -3.84 1.42 7.65
N ILE A 29 -2.69 0.77 7.72
CA ILE A 29 -2.25 -0.07 8.84
C ILE A 29 -1.24 0.75 9.65
N THR A 30 -1.58 1.02 10.90
CA THR A 30 -0.71 1.73 11.87
C THR A 30 -0.26 0.82 13.01
N GLU A 31 -0.57 -0.46 12.94
CA GLU A 31 -0.26 -1.44 13.98
C GLU A 31 0.21 -2.75 13.34
N ARG A 32 1.01 -3.51 14.07
CA ARG A 32 1.52 -4.79 13.61
C ARG A 32 0.37 -5.74 13.28
N THR A 33 0.34 -6.25 12.05
CA THR A 33 -0.74 -7.12 11.57
C THR A 33 -0.21 -8.21 10.64
N HIS A 34 -1.09 -9.07 10.14
CA HIS A 34 -0.76 -10.07 9.14
C HIS A 34 -1.59 -9.85 7.88
N VAL A 35 -0.92 -9.60 6.76
CA VAL A 35 -1.56 -9.50 5.43
C VAL A 35 -1.22 -10.74 4.64
N ARG A 36 -2.24 -11.54 4.31
CA ARG A 36 -2.10 -12.83 3.58
C ARG A 36 -1.08 -13.78 4.22
N GLY A 37 -1.04 -13.85 5.54
CA GLY A 37 -0.09 -14.69 6.28
C GLY A 37 1.34 -14.13 6.37
N HIS A 38 1.60 -12.95 5.79
CA HIS A 38 2.87 -12.23 5.98
C HIS A 38 2.75 -11.23 7.12
N ALA A 39 3.70 -11.26 8.05
CA ALA A 39 3.79 -10.27 9.12
C ALA A 39 4.13 -8.90 8.53
N VAL A 40 3.32 -7.90 8.88
CA VAL A 40 3.48 -6.50 8.51
C VAL A 40 3.80 -5.73 9.78
N ASP A 41 5.04 -5.27 9.88
CA ASP A 41 5.51 -4.46 11.00
C ASP A 41 5.20 -2.99 10.70
N ALA A 42 3.98 -2.58 11.05
CA ALA A 42 3.50 -1.21 10.89
C ALA A 42 3.29 -0.56 12.26
N SER A 43 3.53 0.74 12.33
CA SER A 43 3.36 1.53 13.54
C SER A 43 2.75 2.90 13.21
N PRO A 44 2.30 3.68 14.20
CA PRO A 44 1.79 5.03 13.93
C PRO A 44 2.85 5.97 13.34
N ALA A 45 4.13 5.72 13.65
CA ALA A 45 5.27 6.45 13.08
C ALA A 45 5.67 5.94 11.70
N GLU A 46 5.54 4.63 11.46
CA GLU A 46 5.83 3.96 10.19
C GLU A 46 4.58 3.22 9.68
N PRO A 47 3.55 3.95 9.21
CA PRO A 47 2.34 3.32 8.71
C PRO A 47 2.61 2.57 7.41
N GLN A 48 1.88 1.48 7.19
CA GLN A 48 1.85 0.77 5.91
C GLN A 48 0.43 0.78 5.33
N TYR A 49 0.30 0.62 4.03
CA TYR A 49 -0.99 0.59 3.35
C TYR A 49 -1.24 -0.78 2.76
N ARG A 50 -2.41 -1.33 3.07
CA ARG A 50 -2.89 -2.54 2.41
C ARG A 50 -3.45 -2.14 1.05
N ILE A 51 -2.91 -2.73 0.00
CA ILE A 51 -3.26 -2.42 -1.38
C ILE A 51 -3.70 -3.71 -2.05
N ARG A 52 -4.83 -3.64 -2.76
CA ARG A 52 -5.28 -4.72 -3.63
C ARG A 52 -4.61 -4.53 -4.98
N ASN A 53 -3.67 -5.41 -5.31
CA ASN A 53 -3.04 -5.44 -6.62
C ASN A 53 -4.07 -5.78 -7.70
N ASP A 54 -4.08 -4.99 -8.77
CA ASP A 54 -5.07 -5.10 -9.85
C ASP A 54 -4.82 -6.32 -10.74
N ASP A 55 -3.55 -6.56 -11.08
CA ASP A 55 -3.09 -7.65 -11.96
C ASP A 55 -3.33 -9.04 -11.36
N SER A 56 -2.88 -9.26 -10.13
CA SER A 56 -2.95 -10.55 -9.44
C SER A 56 -4.17 -10.70 -8.54
N GLY A 57 -4.93 -9.62 -8.27
CA GLY A 57 -6.04 -9.63 -7.32
C GLY A 57 -5.59 -10.01 -5.91
N ARG A 58 -4.38 -9.65 -5.49
CA ARG A 58 -3.81 -10.03 -4.19
C ARG A 58 -3.63 -8.81 -3.30
N ASP A 59 -3.91 -8.95 -2.01
CA ASP A 59 -3.59 -7.94 -1.02
C ASP A 59 -2.08 -7.93 -0.71
N VAL A 60 -1.47 -6.75 -0.73
CA VAL A 60 -0.07 -6.52 -0.36
C VAL A 60 0.01 -5.37 0.62
N ALA A 61 1.08 -5.30 1.41
CA ALA A 61 1.34 -4.18 2.30
C ALA A 61 2.61 -3.46 1.87
N HIS A 62 2.50 -2.14 1.68
CA HIS A 62 3.64 -1.30 1.30
C HIS A 62 3.63 0.01 2.09
N ARG A 63 4.81 0.53 2.40
CA ARG A 63 5.00 1.84 3.03
C ARG A 63 4.63 2.97 2.07
N PRO A 64 4.16 4.13 2.55
CA PRO A 64 3.81 5.26 1.69
C PRO A 64 4.96 5.76 0.82
N GLU A 65 6.21 5.62 1.29
CA GLU A 65 7.41 6.10 0.60
C GLU A 65 7.65 5.46 -0.79
N VAL A 66 7.22 4.21 -0.98
CA VAL A 66 7.37 3.48 -2.25
C VAL A 66 6.15 3.61 -3.16
N LEU A 67 5.05 4.17 -2.64
CA LEU A 67 3.80 4.32 -3.36
C LEU A 67 3.77 5.64 -4.12
N ARG A 68 3.10 5.62 -5.27
CA ARG A 68 2.85 6.80 -6.10
C ARG A 68 1.36 6.89 -6.37
N HIS A 69 0.79 8.07 -6.19
CA HIS A 69 -0.60 8.33 -6.59
C HIS A 69 -0.69 8.25 -8.11
N GLU A 70 -1.51 7.34 -8.60
CA GLU A 70 -1.93 7.32 -9.99
C GLU A 70 -3.22 8.15 -10.06
N ARG A 71 -3.09 9.42 -10.46
CA ARG A 71 -4.27 10.21 -10.79
C ARG A 71 -4.78 9.75 -12.17
N PRO A 72 -6.10 9.63 -12.38
CA PRO A 72 -6.66 9.43 -13.71
C PRO A 72 -6.36 10.62 -14.62
#